data_AF-A0A7J3I9P2-F1
#
_entry.id   AF-A0A7J3I9P2-F1
#
_cell.length_a   1.000
_cell.length_b   1.000
_cell.length_c   1.000
_cell.angle_alpha   90.00
_cell.angle_beta   90.00
_cell.angle_gamma   90.00
#
_symmetry.space_group_name_H-M   'P 1'
#
loop_
_entity.id
_entity.type
_entity.pdbx_description
1 polymer ?
#
loop_
_entity_poly.entity_id
_entity_poly.type
_entity_poly.pdbx_seq_one_letter_code
_entity_poly.pdbx_strand_id
1 'polypeptide(L)'
;MSAEILFEKRRRRKRKLEVVGNKVIFRKRLEHSFELPQEIADWIKNNIDIIDWLVFDSAISSSLRHPHSVRTLIYLLYARTNGIPIAQMAKKIDVAHEQLYRLERLLIKAGLKDTIYNTLKSRAASR
;
A
#
# COMPACT_ATOMS: atom_id res chain seq x y z
N MET A 1 17.05 16.23 -10.34
CA MET A 1 15.81 16.07 -11.13
C MET A 1 14.89 15.17 -10.37
N SER A 2 13.90 15.76 -9.69
CA SER A 2 12.90 15.05 -8.91
C SER A 2 12.06 14.25 -9.90
N ALA A 3 12.21 12.92 -9.90
CA ALA A 3 11.34 12.04 -10.65
C ALA A 3 9.94 12.12 -10.01
N GLU A 4 9.16 13.14 -10.36
CA GLU A 4 7.73 13.08 -10.19
C GLU A 4 7.25 11.94 -11.08
N ILE A 5 7.09 10.76 -10.47
CA ILE A 5 6.09 9.85 -10.98
C ILE A 5 4.79 10.66 -10.91
N LEU A 6 4.35 11.15 -12.06
CA LEU A 6 2.98 11.53 -12.29
C LEU A 6 2.17 10.30 -11.90
N PHE A 7 1.63 10.29 -10.69
CA PHE A 7 0.60 9.37 -10.26
C PHE A 7 -0.60 9.67 -11.14
N GLU A 8 -0.57 9.16 -12.37
CA GLU A 8 -1.57 9.44 -13.38
C GLU A 8 -2.84 8.72 -12.94
N LYS A 9 -3.64 9.42 -12.15
CA LYS A 9 -4.90 8.91 -11.61
C LYS A 9 -5.86 8.81 -12.78
N ARG A 10 -6.14 7.59 -13.21
CA ARG A 10 -7.19 7.37 -14.21
C ARG A 10 -8.51 7.78 -13.58
N ARG A 11 -9.36 8.48 -14.33
CA ARG A 11 -10.67 8.91 -13.82
C ARG A 11 -11.55 7.67 -13.58
N ARG A 12 -11.61 7.21 -12.32
CA ARG A 12 -12.32 6.00 -11.90
C ARG A 12 -13.69 6.38 -11.30
N ARG A 13 -14.79 6.04 -11.98
CA ARG A 13 -16.16 6.38 -11.50
C ARG A 13 -16.59 5.66 -10.21
N LYS A 14 -16.09 4.45 -9.94
CA LYS A 14 -16.57 3.58 -8.84
C LYS A 14 -15.47 2.87 -8.03
N ARG A 15 -14.20 2.96 -8.45
CA ARG A 15 -13.10 2.18 -7.86
C ARG A 15 -12.22 3.09 -7.01
N LYS A 16 -12.41 3.01 -5.70
CA LYS A 16 -11.69 3.80 -4.71
C LYS A 16 -11.34 2.92 -3.51
N LEU A 17 -10.19 3.18 -2.90
CA LEU A 17 -9.84 2.70 -1.58
C LEU A 17 -10.29 3.74 -0.54
N GLU A 18 -11.07 3.28 0.42
CA GLU A 18 -11.65 4.10 1.49
C GLU A 18 -11.26 3.52 2.84
N VAL A 19 -11.11 4.39 3.85
CA VAL A 19 -10.81 3.99 5.22
C VAL A 19 -11.82 4.63 6.14
N VAL A 20 -12.64 3.80 6.79
CA VAL A 20 -13.66 4.21 7.76
C VAL A 20 -13.29 3.64 9.12
N GLY A 21 -12.92 4.50 10.08
CA GLY A 21 -12.33 4.03 11.34
C GLY A 21 -11.02 3.29 11.11
N ASN A 22 -11.01 1.99 11.46
CA ASN A 22 -9.91 1.05 11.23
C ASN A 22 -10.16 0.07 10.06
N LYS A 23 -11.31 0.21 9.38
CA LYS A 23 -11.73 -0.67 8.29
C LYS A 23 -11.34 -0.07 6.95
N VAL A 24 -10.62 -0.85 6.15
CA VAL A 24 -10.30 -0.53 4.76
C VAL A 24 -11.34 -1.17 3.86
N ILE A 25 -11.92 -0.39 2.95
CA ILE A 25 -12.93 -0.81 1.99
C ILE A 25 -12.42 -0.48 0.59
N PHE A 26 -12.49 -1.43 -0.33
CA PHE A 26 -12.15 -1.17 -1.71
C PHE A 26 -13.00 -2.02 -2.66
N ARG A 27 -13.35 -1.43 -3.82
CA ARG A 27 -14.18 -2.10 -4.82
C ARG A 27 -13.41 -2.29 -6.12
N LYS A 28 -13.19 -3.56 -6.50
CA LYS A 28 -12.60 -3.93 -7.82
C LYS A 28 -13.67 -4.51 -8.74
N ARG A 29 -13.99 -5.79 -8.56
CA ARG A 29 -15.15 -6.48 -9.15
C ARG A 29 -16.24 -6.63 -8.10
N LEU A 30 -15.85 -7.14 -6.93
CA LEU A 30 -16.64 -7.15 -5.71
C LEU A 30 -16.11 -6.08 -4.75
N GLU A 31 -16.94 -5.76 -3.78
CA GLU A 31 -16.51 -5.01 -2.61
C GLU A 31 -15.78 -5.93 -1.64
N HIS A 32 -14.66 -5.47 -1.13
CA HIS A 32 -13.88 -6.17 -0.13
C HIS A 32 -13.61 -5.22 1.02
N SER A 33 -13.57 -5.79 2.22
CA SER A 33 -13.16 -5.06 3.41
C SER A 33 -12.33 -5.90 4.34
N PHE A 34 -11.42 -5.25 5.06
CA PHE A 34 -10.65 -5.86 6.14
C PHE A 34 -10.29 -4.80 7.17
N GLU A 35 -10.04 -5.24 8.39
CA GLU A 35 -9.63 -4.38 9.49
C GLU A 35 -8.11 -4.34 9.62
N LEU A 36 -7.63 -3.21 10.15
CA LEU A 36 -6.25 -2.98 10.47
C LEU A 36 -6.11 -2.47 11.90
N PRO A 37 -4.93 -2.60 12.52
CA PRO A 37 -4.61 -1.83 13.72
C PRO A 37 -4.82 -0.33 13.49
N GLN A 38 -5.35 0.37 14.49
CA GLN A 38 -5.74 1.78 14.38
C GLN A 38 -4.60 2.68 13.88
N GLU A 39 -3.40 2.48 14.44
CA GLU A 39 -2.14 3.13 14.03
C GLU A 39 -1.91 3.06 12.51
N ILE A 40 -2.13 1.90 11.91
CA ILE A 40 -1.89 1.65 10.48
C ILE A 40 -3.04 2.24 9.66
N ALA A 41 -4.28 2.15 10.14
CA ALA A 41 -5.42 2.77 9.47
C ALA A 41 -5.25 4.30 9.36
N ASP A 42 -4.77 4.95 10.42
CA ASP A 42 -4.49 6.39 10.41
C ASP A 42 -3.31 6.74 9.51
N TRP A 43 -2.28 5.88 9.46
CA TRP A 43 -1.20 6.01 8.48
C TRP A 43 -1.70 5.91 7.03
N ILE A 44 -2.67 5.03 6.72
CA ILE A 44 -3.24 4.90 5.37
C ILE A 44 -4.05 6.12 4.99
N LYS A 45 -4.90 6.65 5.87
CA LYS A 45 -5.71 7.86 5.58
C LYS A 45 -4.83 9.00 5.06
N ASN A 46 -3.64 9.10 5.63
CA ASN A 46 -2.61 10.07 5.30
C ASN A 46 -1.86 9.81 3.98
N ASN A 47 -1.87 8.57 3.49
CA ASN A 47 -1.17 8.12 2.29
C ASN A 47 -2.13 7.46 1.28
N ILE A 48 -3.42 7.80 1.38
CA ILE A 48 -4.51 7.09 0.71
C ILE A 48 -4.39 7.15 -0.80
N ASP A 49 -3.89 8.27 -1.33
CA ASP A 49 -3.69 8.52 -2.74
C ASP A 49 -2.61 7.63 -3.36
N ILE A 50 -1.51 7.38 -2.66
CA ILE A 50 -0.43 6.49 -3.13
C ILE A 50 -0.93 5.05 -3.12
N ILE A 51 -1.59 4.64 -2.04
CA ILE A 51 -2.09 3.26 -1.89
C ILE A 51 -3.21 3.00 -2.91
N ASP A 52 -4.14 3.94 -3.07
CA ASP A 52 -5.19 3.86 -4.08
C ASP A 52 -4.60 3.76 -5.50
N TRP A 53 -3.61 4.59 -5.83
CA TRP A 53 -2.92 4.49 -7.12
C TRP A 53 -2.22 3.13 -7.30
N LEU A 54 -1.52 2.61 -6.29
CA LEU A 54 -0.90 1.28 -6.36
C LEU A 54 -1.94 0.19 -6.63
N VAL A 55 -3.07 0.23 -5.89
CA VAL A 55 -4.12 -0.78 -5.99
C VAL A 55 -4.81 -0.76 -7.35
N PHE A 56 -4.95 0.40 -8.00
CA PHE A 56 -5.84 0.52 -9.16
C PHE A 56 -5.19 0.98 -10.47
N ASP A 57 -4.16 1.81 -10.42
CA ASP A 57 -3.60 2.47 -11.62
C ASP A 57 -2.15 2.11 -11.90
N SER A 58 -1.42 1.58 -10.91
CA SER A 58 -0.03 1.19 -11.10
C SER A 58 0.13 -0.04 -12.01
N ALA A 59 1.36 -0.24 -12.51
CA ALA A 59 1.76 -1.43 -13.24
C ALA A 59 1.57 -2.75 -12.45
N ILE A 60 1.47 -2.67 -11.12
CA ILE A 60 1.29 -3.83 -10.24
C ILE A 60 -0.17 -4.08 -9.83
N SER A 61 -1.10 -3.19 -10.22
CA SER A 61 -2.52 -3.21 -9.83
C SER A 61 -3.24 -4.54 -10.14
N SER A 62 -2.83 -5.22 -11.22
CA SER A 62 -3.34 -6.54 -11.63
C SER A 62 -2.98 -7.67 -10.66
N SER A 63 -1.88 -7.52 -9.92
CA SER A 63 -1.44 -8.45 -8.87
C SER A 63 -2.09 -8.18 -7.52
N LEU A 64 -2.69 -7.00 -7.35
CA LEU A 64 -3.36 -6.57 -6.11
C LEU A 64 -4.87 -6.83 -6.13
N ARG A 65 -5.32 -7.90 -6.78
CA ARG A 65 -6.77 -8.18 -6.94
C ARG A 65 -7.43 -8.70 -5.68
N HIS A 66 -6.69 -9.42 -4.83
CA HIS A 66 -7.21 -10.02 -3.61
C HIS A 66 -7.06 -9.07 -2.41
N PRO A 67 -8.03 -9.06 -1.47
CA PRO A 67 -7.94 -8.25 -0.24
C PRO A 67 -6.71 -8.56 0.58
N HIS A 68 -6.30 -9.83 0.64
CA HIS A 68 -5.07 -10.22 1.32
C HIS A 68 -3.84 -9.54 0.73
N SER A 69 -3.72 -9.48 -0.61
CA SER A 69 -2.58 -8.80 -1.27
C SER A 69 -2.55 -7.30 -0.98
N VAL A 70 -3.72 -6.64 -0.93
CA VAL A 70 -3.83 -5.22 -0.58
C VAL A 70 -3.45 -5.00 0.88
N ARG A 71 -3.95 -5.85 1.78
CA ARG A 71 -3.62 -5.81 3.21
C ARG A 71 -2.12 -6.02 3.44
N THR A 72 -1.50 -7.02 2.81
CA THR A 72 -0.07 -7.28 2.92
C THR A 72 0.76 -6.15 2.31
N LEU A 73 0.31 -5.53 1.20
CA LEU A 73 0.96 -4.35 0.64
C LEU A 73 0.99 -3.20 1.64
N ILE A 74 -0.16 -2.91 2.27
CA ILE A 74 -0.26 -1.88 3.30
C ILE A 74 0.74 -2.12 4.43
N TYR A 75 0.81 -3.36 4.94
CA TYR A 75 1.78 -3.70 6.00
C TYR A 75 3.24 -3.56 5.55
N LEU A 76 3.56 -3.96 4.31
CA LEU A 76 4.89 -3.78 3.74
C LEU A 76 5.28 -2.29 3.70
N LEU A 77 4.40 -1.45 3.14
CA LEU A 77 4.66 -0.02 3.00
C LEU A 77 4.79 0.65 4.37
N TYR A 78 3.91 0.30 5.31
CA TYR A 78 3.98 0.77 6.68
C TYR A 78 5.31 0.40 7.34
N ALA A 79 5.72 -0.87 7.25
CA ALA A 79 6.97 -1.34 7.83
C ALA A 79 8.18 -0.58 7.27
N ARG A 80 8.24 -0.42 5.94
CA ARG A 80 9.35 0.24 5.26
C ARG A 80 9.42 1.73 5.54
N THR A 81 8.27 2.39 5.70
CA THR A 81 8.21 3.81 6.05
C THR A 81 8.74 4.05 7.47
N ASN A 82 8.44 3.14 8.40
CA ASN A 82 8.83 3.27 9.82
C ASN A 82 10.13 2.52 10.18
N GLY A 83 10.89 2.03 9.19
CA GLY A 83 12.14 1.30 9.44
C GLY A 83 11.97 -0.05 10.15
N ILE A 84 10.76 -0.61 10.18
CA ILE A 84 10.46 -1.88 10.82
C ILE A 84 10.97 -3.03 9.93
N PRO A 85 11.79 -3.96 10.46
CA PRO A 85 12.20 -5.15 9.73
C PRO A 85 11.00 -5.99 9.29
N ILE A 86 11.04 -6.50 8.04
CA ILE A 86 9.99 -7.40 7.50
C ILE A 86 9.76 -8.59 8.44
N ALA A 87 10.84 -9.13 9.02
CA ALA A 87 10.82 -10.19 10.03
C ALA A 87 9.83 -9.91 11.17
N GLN A 88 9.94 -8.71 11.74
CA GLN A 88 9.15 -8.28 12.88
C GLN A 88 7.71 -7.96 12.46
N MET A 89 7.52 -7.31 11.31
CA MET A 89 6.18 -7.01 10.80
C MET A 89 5.39 -8.29 10.54
N ALA A 90 5.97 -9.27 9.84
CA ALA A 90 5.26 -10.50 9.50
C ALA A 90 4.85 -11.28 10.75
N LYS A 91 5.70 -11.29 11.78
CA LYS A 91 5.35 -11.86 13.09
C LYS A 91 4.18 -11.11 13.76
N LYS A 92 4.15 -9.78 13.69
CA LYS A 92 3.07 -8.95 14.27
C LYS A 92 1.71 -9.22 13.63
N ILE A 93 1.68 -9.58 12.34
CA ILE A 93 0.44 -9.75 11.58
C ILE A 93 0.11 -11.22 11.26
N ASP A 94 0.88 -12.15 11.82
CA ASP A 94 0.78 -13.59 11.60
C ASP A 94 0.73 -13.99 10.12
N VAL A 95 1.73 -13.55 9.35
CA VAL A 95 1.91 -13.98 7.95
C VAL A 95 3.33 -14.45 7.70
N ALA A 96 3.49 -15.32 6.71
CA ALA A 96 4.81 -15.71 6.23
C ALA A 96 5.55 -14.50 5.65
N HIS A 97 6.80 -14.29 6.08
CA HIS A 97 7.68 -13.21 5.57
C HIS A 97 7.76 -13.18 4.05
N GLU A 98 7.68 -14.35 3.43
CA GLU A 98 7.78 -14.49 2.00
C GLU A 98 6.61 -13.84 1.24
N GLN A 99 5.44 -13.66 1.88
CA GLN A 99 4.36 -12.88 1.29
C GLN A 99 4.73 -11.39 1.15
N LEU A 100 5.45 -10.83 2.14
CA LEU A 100 5.94 -9.46 2.11
C LEU A 100 7.08 -9.31 1.08
N TYR A 101 8.03 -10.24 1.07
CA TYR A 101 9.12 -10.23 0.07
C TYR A 101 8.62 -10.39 -1.36
N ARG A 102 7.59 -11.19 -1.61
CA ARG A 102 6.97 -11.30 -2.94
C ARG A 102 6.42 -9.96 -3.43
N LEU A 103 5.76 -9.20 -2.57
CA LEU A 103 5.26 -7.86 -2.91
C LEU A 103 6.40 -6.85 -3.09
N GLU A 104 7.45 -6.93 -2.28
CA GLU A 104 8.61 -6.07 -2.47
C GLU A 104 9.31 -6.35 -3.80
N ARG A 105 9.50 -7.62 -4.17
CA ARG A 105 10.02 -8.00 -5.49
C ARG A 105 9.14 -7.53 -6.64
N LEU A 106 7.82 -7.51 -6.45
CA LEU A 106 6.87 -6.97 -7.42
C LEU A 106 7.07 -5.46 -7.63
N LEU A 107 7.27 -4.68 -6.55
CA LEU A 107 7.59 -3.26 -6.64
C LEU A 107 8.94 -3.02 -7.33
N ILE A 108 9.95 -3.86 -7.04
CA ILE A 108 11.27 -3.79 -7.70
C ILE A 108 11.13 -4.04 -9.20
N LYS A 109 10.45 -5.13 -9.59
CA LYS A 109 10.27 -5.49 -11.00
C LYS A 109 9.55 -4.40 -11.79
N ALA A 110 8.64 -3.67 -11.14
CA ALA A 110 7.92 -2.55 -11.74
C ALA A 110 8.70 -1.22 -11.73
N GLY A 111 9.90 -1.17 -11.16
CA GLY A 111 10.67 0.07 -11.00
C GLY A 111 10.03 1.07 -10.02
N LEU A 112 9.13 0.61 -9.14
CA LEU A 112 8.35 1.47 -8.25
C LEU A 112 8.91 1.57 -6.83
N LYS A 113 9.74 0.61 -6.40
CA LYS A 113 10.16 0.48 -4.99
C LYS A 113 10.74 1.78 -4.44
N ASP A 114 11.79 2.30 -5.07
CA ASP A 114 12.52 3.45 -4.53
C ASP A 114 11.66 4.71 -4.56
N THR A 115 10.90 4.94 -5.63
CA THR A 115 10.01 6.10 -5.69
C THR A 115 8.93 6.05 -4.62
N ILE A 116 8.22 4.92 -4.47
CA ILE A 116 7.16 4.79 -3.46
C ILE A 116 7.74 4.96 -2.05
N TYR A 117 8.87 4.33 -1.74
CA TYR A 117 9.47 4.42 -0.41
C TYR A 117 9.97 5.83 -0.11
N ASN A 118 10.59 6.51 -1.09
CA ASN A 118 11.06 7.88 -0.92
C ASN A 118 9.89 8.85 -0.74
N THR A 119 8.84 8.75 -1.56
CA THR A 119 7.64 9.59 -1.41
C THR A 119 6.99 9.41 -0.04
N LEU A 120 6.84 8.17 0.44
CA LEU A 120 6.25 7.90 1.76
C LEU A 120 7.12 8.44 2.89
N LYS A 121 8.45 8.30 2.80
CA LYS A 121 9.38 8.86 3.79
C LYS A 121 9.38 10.39 3.82
N SER A 122 9.38 11.04 2.66
CA SER A 122 9.31 12.50 2.58
C SER A 122 8.03 13.03 3.22
N ARG A 123 6.89 12.38 2.98
CA ARG A 123 5.61 12.76 3.61
C ARG A 123 5.57 12.53 5.13
N ALA A 124 6.29 11.52 5.61
CA ALA A 124 6.45 11.30 7.04
C ALA A 124 7.33 12.37 7.69
N ALA A 125 8.35 12.87 6.99
CA ALA A 125 9.28 13.89 7.49
C ALA A 125 8.72 15.33 7.41
N SER A 126 7.73 15.59 6.56
CA SER A 126 7.05 16.90 6.46
C SER A 126 5.93 17.10 7.50
N ARG A 127 5.91 16.29 8.56
CA ARG A 127 4.95 16.33 9.66
C ARG A 127 5.69 16.64 10.95
#